data_AF-A0A1I7KAI1-F1
#
_entry.id   AF-A0A1I7KAI1-F1
#
_cell.length_a   1.000
_cell.length_b   1.000
_cell.length_c   1.000
_cell.angle_alpha   90.00
_cell.angle_beta   90.00
_cell.angle_gamma   90.00
#
_symmetry.space_group_name_H-M   'P 1'
#
loop_
_entity.id
_entity.type
_entity.pdbx_description
1 polymer ?
#
loop_
_entity_poly.entity_id
_entity_poly.type
_entity_poly.pdbx_seq_one_letter_code
_entity_poly.pdbx_strand_id
1 'polypeptide(L)'
;MGVFTWTDAAVKNPRADRYGDYRRKDIVEYGGYAKLICPDDTEIETECHDSYGRIGIYDIYELVAEWNRFELSADNLSKKPDDPTRYGGLWDYEKKKLKEEGYSDDEIKALDEADRKKYFDTAVRVWENTAALIDEYKTGASNEELSKKYGKEWKREIGIAIACEDDNARKLKYPIKLTKNRDAHGYDSLYISYSCQ
;
A
#
# COMPACT_ATOMS: atom_id res chain seq x y z
N MET A 1 0.58 -16.96 -3.35
CA MET A 1 -0.03 -15.85 -2.60
C MET A 1 0.79 -15.69 -1.34
N GLY A 2 1.65 -14.66 -1.30
CA GLY A 2 2.38 -14.30 -0.10
C GLY A 2 1.41 -13.82 0.97
N VAL A 3 1.80 -13.97 2.23
CA VAL A 3 1.05 -13.43 3.36
C VAL A 3 1.56 -12.02 3.58
N PHE A 4 0.69 -11.00 3.51
CA PHE A 4 1.05 -9.59 3.70
C PHE A 4 1.58 -9.33 5.12
N THR A 5 2.84 -9.58 5.38
CA THR A 5 3.41 -9.42 6.73
C THR A 5 3.96 -8.01 6.91
N TRP A 6 4.16 -7.58 8.15
CA TRP A 6 4.76 -6.28 8.46
C TRP A 6 6.09 -6.51 9.14
N THR A 7 7.09 -5.66 8.90
CA THR A 7 8.31 -5.70 9.70
C THR A 7 8.03 -5.28 11.14
N ASP A 8 8.69 -5.95 12.09
CA ASP A 8 8.59 -5.64 13.50
C ASP A 8 9.28 -4.30 13.79
N ALA A 9 8.50 -3.32 14.26
CA ALA A 9 8.96 -1.98 14.61
C ALA A 9 10.00 -1.96 15.75
N ALA A 10 10.12 -3.04 16.55
CA ALA A 10 11.18 -3.16 17.55
C ALA A 10 12.55 -3.52 16.93
N VAL A 11 12.58 -3.94 15.67
CA VAL A 11 13.80 -4.36 14.97
C VAL A 11 14.35 -3.22 14.12
N LYS A 12 15.52 -2.72 14.50
CA LYS A 12 16.28 -1.76 13.68
C LYS A 12 16.77 -2.45 12.39
N ASN A 13 16.47 -1.87 11.23
CA ASN A 13 16.93 -2.32 9.92
C ASN A 13 16.60 -3.82 9.66
N PRO A 14 15.30 -4.15 9.49
CA PRO A 14 14.89 -5.51 9.16
C PRO A 14 15.58 -5.97 7.88
N ARG A 15 16.01 -7.23 7.83
CA ARG A 15 16.83 -7.72 6.71
C ARG A 15 15.99 -8.50 5.73
N ALA A 16 16.06 -8.13 4.47
CA ALA A 16 15.64 -8.99 3.37
C ALA A 16 16.51 -10.25 3.31
N ASP A 17 15.93 -11.36 2.89
CA ASP A 17 16.60 -12.58 2.52
C ASP A 17 17.02 -12.53 1.03
N ARG A 18 17.49 -13.67 0.50
CA ARG A 18 17.99 -13.73 -0.89
C ARG A 18 16.89 -13.59 -1.95
N TYR A 19 15.63 -13.65 -1.56
CA TYR A 19 14.46 -13.57 -2.44
C TYR A 19 13.79 -12.19 -2.37
N GLY A 20 14.25 -11.31 -1.48
CA GLY A 20 13.66 -9.99 -1.25
C GLY A 20 12.69 -9.96 -0.07
N ASP A 21 12.34 -11.11 0.50
CA ASP A 21 11.42 -11.21 1.63
C ASP A 21 12.11 -10.86 2.95
N TYR A 22 11.42 -10.18 3.86
CA TYR A 22 11.98 -9.95 5.20
C TYR A 22 12.09 -11.26 5.99
N ARG A 23 13.19 -11.41 6.74
CA ARG A 23 13.40 -12.61 7.57
C ARG A 23 12.25 -12.79 8.56
N ARG A 24 11.77 -14.03 8.71
CA ARG A 24 10.69 -14.40 9.65
C ARG A 24 10.84 -13.83 11.06
N LYS A 25 12.06 -13.76 11.59
CA LYS A 25 12.32 -13.20 12.92
C LYS A 25 12.15 -11.67 13.00
N ASP A 26 12.23 -10.97 11.87
CA ASP A 26 12.15 -9.51 11.75
C ASP A 26 10.74 -9.04 11.33
N ILE A 27 9.76 -9.96 11.23
CA ILE A 27 8.37 -9.65 10.88
C ILE A 27 7.40 -9.98 12.03
N VAL A 28 6.22 -9.35 11.98
CA VAL A 28 5.03 -9.71 12.74
C VAL A 28 4.30 -10.80 11.97
N GLU A 29 4.16 -11.98 12.57
CA GLU A 29 3.62 -13.16 11.89
C GLU A 29 2.09 -13.11 11.80
N TYR A 30 1.57 -13.57 10.66
CA TYR A 30 0.15 -13.84 10.50
C TYR A 30 -0.35 -14.86 11.53
N GLY A 31 -1.52 -14.58 12.11
CA GLY A 31 -2.12 -15.37 13.18
C GLY A 31 -1.40 -15.22 14.54
N GLY A 32 -0.33 -14.42 14.60
CA GLY A 32 0.39 -14.13 15.84
C GLY A 32 -0.11 -12.88 16.54
N TYR A 33 0.46 -12.63 17.71
CA TYR A 33 0.27 -11.39 18.44
C TYR A 33 0.86 -10.19 17.68
N ALA A 34 0.13 -9.08 17.69
CA ALA A 34 0.61 -7.80 17.23
C ALA A 34 0.11 -6.65 18.11
N LYS A 35 0.94 -5.63 18.23
CA LYS A 35 0.67 -4.38 18.92
C LYS A 35 1.02 -3.21 18.00
N LEU A 36 0.05 -2.35 17.76
CA LEU A 36 0.23 -1.07 17.08
C LEU A 36 0.46 0.00 18.14
N ILE A 37 1.54 0.75 18.00
CA ILE A 37 1.79 1.95 18.81
C ILE A 37 1.36 3.17 18.00
N CYS A 38 0.41 3.93 18.54
CA CYS A 38 -0.13 5.13 17.92
C CYS A 38 0.75 6.36 18.21
N PRO A 39 0.65 7.45 17.42
CA PRO A 39 1.46 8.66 17.62
C PRO A 39 1.25 9.38 18.97
N ASP A 40 0.15 9.13 19.65
CA ASP A 40 -0.17 9.65 20.98
C ASP A 40 0.22 8.68 22.11
N ASP A 41 1.07 7.70 21.80
CA ASP A 41 1.51 6.61 22.68
C ASP A 41 0.39 5.66 23.15
N THR A 42 -0.82 5.75 22.58
CA THR A 42 -1.84 4.73 22.80
C THR A 42 -1.49 3.42 22.10
N GLU A 43 -1.99 2.31 22.64
CA GLU A 43 -1.63 0.97 22.18
C GLU A 43 -2.89 0.19 21.78
N ILE A 44 -2.83 -0.46 20.62
CA ILE A 44 -3.89 -1.32 20.11
C ILE A 44 -3.29 -2.70 19.90
N GLU A 45 -3.89 -3.71 20.53
CA GLU A 45 -3.35 -5.07 20.53
C GLU A 45 -4.32 -6.07 19.89
N THR A 46 -3.77 -7.12 19.30
CA THR A 46 -4.51 -8.30 18.86
C THR A 46 -3.69 -9.55 19.12
N GLU A 47 -4.35 -10.63 19.54
CA GLU A 47 -3.73 -11.95 19.68
C GLU A 47 -3.66 -12.72 18.35
N CYS A 48 -4.38 -12.24 17.33
CA CYS A 48 -4.42 -12.83 16.00
C CYS A 48 -4.41 -11.73 14.94
N HIS A 49 -3.21 -11.41 14.45
CA HIS A 49 -3.00 -10.45 13.38
C HIS A 49 -3.32 -11.08 12.02
N ASP A 50 -4.20 -10.47 11.24
CA ASP A 50 -4.65 -11.04 9.96
C ASP A 50 -3.80 -10.63 8.77
N SER A 51 -2.76 -9.78 8.95
CA SER A 51 -1.90 -9.29 7.86
C SER A 51 -2.58 -8.37 6.84
N TYR A 52 -3.90 -8.14 6.90
CA TYR A 52 -4.65 -7.33 5.94
C TYR A 52 -4.85 -5.87 6.38
N GLY A 53 -4.02 -5.42 7.33
CA GLY A 53 -4.09 -4.07 7.88
C GLY A 53 -5.21 -3.89 8.90
N ARG A 54 -5.70 -4.97 9.53
CA ARG A 54 -6.62 -4.87 10.67
C ARG A 54 -5.89 -5.17 11.97
N ILE A 55 -6.21 -4.39 13.00
CA ILE A 55 -5.79 -4.66 14.38
C ILE A 55 -6.92 -4.31 15.35
N GLY A 56 -7.35 -5.31 16.11
CA GLY A 56 -8.57 -5.20 16.91
C GLY A 56 -9.77 -4.86 16.02
N ILE A 57 -10.45 -3.76 16.32
CA ILE A 57 -11.57 -3.22 15.53
C ILE A 57 -11.15 -2.18 14.49
N TYR A 58 -9.86 -1.85 14.42
CA TYR A 58 -9.34 -0.74 13.64
C TYR A 58 -8.71 -1.20 12.34
N ASP A 59 -8.77 -0.32 11.36
CA ASP A 59 -8.05 -0.45 10.09
C ASP A 59 -6.81 0.45 10.13
N ILE A 60 -5.62 -0.15 10.07
CA ILE A 60 -4.34 0.55 10.18
C ILE A 60 -4.17 1.55 9.02
N TYR A 61 -4.70 1.24 7.83
CA TYR A 61 -4.62 2.15 6.69
C TYR A 61 -5.54 3.36 6.87
N GLU A 62 -6.71 3.18 7.48
CA GLU A 62 -7.53 4.31 7.89
C GLU A 62 -6.83 5.17 8.95
N LEU A 63 -6.24 4.55 9.97
CA LEU A 63 -5.54 5.23 11.05
C LEU A 63 -4.35 6.05 10.52
N VAL A 64 -3.51 5.48 9.65
CA VAL A 64 -2.35 6.20 9.10
C VAL A 64 -2.77 7.40 8.24
N ALA A 65 -3.89 7.30 7.52
CA ALA A 65 -4.46 8.43 6.79
C ALA A 65 -4.93 9.53 7.76
N GLU A 66 -5.57 9.17 8.88
CA GLU A 66 -6.01 10.11 9.91
C GLU A 66 -4.85 10.81 10.61
N TRP A 67 -3.84 10.05 11.06
CA TRP A 67 -2.67 10.58 11.74
C TRP A 67 -1.94 11.63 10.90
N ASN A 68 -1.86 11.40 9.59
CA ASN A 68 -1.11 12.25 8.67
C ASN A 68 -1.98 13.29 7.97
N ARG A 69 -3.30 13.35 8.18
CA ARG A 69 -4.26 14.15 7.38
C ARG A 69 -3.76 15.54 6.96
N PHE A 70 -3.26 16.32 7.91
CA PHE A 70 -2.83 17.71 7.66
C PHE A 70 -1.45 17.82 6.99
N GLU A 71 -0.66 16.76 7.01
CA GLU A 71 0.67 16.67 6.41
C GLU A 71 0.62 16.02 5.02
N LEU A 72 -0.50 15.39 4.65
CA LEU A 72 -0.64 14.71 3.36
C LEU A 72 -0.48 15.66 2.17
N SER A 73 0.05 15.12 1.09
CA SER A 73 0.15 15.76 -0.23
C SER A 73 0.37 14.69 -1.30
N ALA A 74 0.30 15.08 -2.57
CA ALA A 74 0.66 14.18 -3.68
C ALA A 74 2.11 13.66 -3.61
N ASP A 75 3.02 14.34 -2.91
CA ASP A 75 4.42 13.90 -2.75
C ASP A 75 4.54 12.63 -1.89
N ASN A 76 3.54 12.36 -1.04
CA ASN A 76 3.44 11.11 -0.27
C ASN A 76 3.10 9.91 -1.15
N LEU A 77 2.62 10.11 -2.38
CA LEU A 77 2.34 9.04 -3.32
C LEU A 77 3.61 8.58 -4.04
N SER A 78 3.53 7.40 -4.64
CA SER A 78 4.48 6.97 -5.66
C SER A 78 4.49 7.95 -6.83
N LYS A 79 5.60 8.00 -7.57
CA LYS A 79 5.71 8.86 -8.75
C LYS A 79 4.55 8.59 -9.71
N LYS A 80 3.93 9.66 -10.23
CA LYS A 80 2.92 9.55 -11.28
C LYS A 80 3.46 8.69 -12.44
N PRO A 81 2.69 7.70 -12.94
CA PRO A 81 3.10 6.93 -14.12
C PRO A 81 3.37 7.84 -15.32
N ASP A 82 4.52 7.63 -15.96
CA ASP A 82 5.01 8.47 -17.07
C ASP A 82 5.44 7.66 -18.30
N ASP A 83 5.58 6.34 -18.17
CA ASP A 83 6.05 5.45 -19.23
C ASP A 83 5.14 4.22 -19.36
N PRO A 84 4.35 4.10 -20.45
CA PRO A 84 3.47 2.96 -20.64
C PRO A 84 4.25 1.66 -20.82
N THR A 85 5.52 1.68 -21.26
CA THR A 85 6.31 0.46 -21.51
C THR A 85 6.61 -0.34 -20.25
N ARG A 86 6.45 0.26 -19.07
CA ARG A 86 6.59 -0.40 -17.75
C ARG A 86 5.41 -1.28 -17.39
N TYR A 87 4.32 -1.20 -18.13
CA TYR A 87 3.11 -1.98 -17.88
C TYR A 87 3.10 -3.26 -18.71
N GLY A 88 2.46 -4.30 -18.16
CA GLY A 88 2.19 -5.53 -18.91
C GLY A 88 1.25 -5.25 -20.08
N GLY A 89 1.49 -5.95 -21.19
CA GLY A 89 0.51 -6.07 -22.27
C GLY A 89 -0.10 -7.48 -22.25
N LEU A 90 -0.35 -8.01 -23.45
CA LEU A 90 -0.86 -9.36 -23.62
C LEU A 90 0.12 -10.40 -23.07
N TRP A 91 -0.42 -11.43 -22.43
CA TRP A 91 0.34 -12.57 -21.94
C TRP A 91 0.79 -13.44 -23.12
N ASP A 92 1.89 -14.18 -22.94
CA ASP A 92 2.45 -15.02 -24.01
C ASP A 92 1.43 -16.03 -24.58
N TYR A 93 0.56 -16.57 -23.73
CA TYR A 93 -0.50 -17.48 -24.17
C TYR A 93 -1.58 -16.79 -25.01
N GLU A 94 -1.86 -15.51 -24.76
CA GLU A 94 -2.84 -14.71 -25.51
C GLU A 94 -2.28 -14.39 -26.90
N LYS A 95 -1.01 -13.98 -26.97
CA LYS A 95 -0.29 -13.76 -28.23
C LYS A 95 -0.27 -15.03 -29.08
N LYS A 96 0.02 -16.18 -28.47
CA LYS A 96 0.00 -17.48 -29.14
C LYS A 96 -1.39 -17.82 -29.69
N LYS A 97 -2.44 -17.62 -28.88
CA LYS A 97 -3.83 -17.87 -29.29
C LYS A 97 -4.24 -16.99 -30.47
N LEU A 98 -3.93 -15.69 -30.44
CA LEU A 98 -4.21 -14.79 -31.55
C LEU A 98 -3.50 -15.22 -32.84
N LYS A 99 -2.26 -15.71 -32.73
CA LYS A 99 -1.52 -16.26 -33.88
C LYS A 99 -2.18 -17.51 -34.46
N GLU A 100 -2.70 -18.39 -33.62
CA GLU A 100 -3.49 -19.57 -34.04
C GLU A 100 -4.83 -19.19 -34.69
N GLU A 101 -5.41 -18.05 -34.29
CA GLU A 101 -6.63 -17.47 -34.89
C GLU A 101 -6.36 -16.72 -36.22
N GLY A 102 -5.10 -16.64 -36.65
CA GLY A 102 -4.71 -16.07 -37.94
C GLY A 102 -4.36 -14.58 -37.92
N TYR A 103 -4.24 -13.96 -36.74
CA TYR A 103 -3.73 -12.59 -36.64
C TYR A 103 -2.25 -12.53 -37.04
N SER A 104 -1.89 -11.46 -37.75
CA SER A 104 -0.50 -11.16 -38.10
C SER A 104 0.31 -10.69 -36.90
N ASP A 105 1.64 -10.79 -36.98
CA ASP A 105 2.53 -10.34 -35.91
C ASP A 105 2.37 -8.82 -35.63
N ASP A 106 2.06 -8.01 -36.65
CA ASP A 106 1.80 -6.57 -36.52
C ASP A 106 0.47 -6.29 -35.80
N GLU A 107 -0.59 -7.05 -36.09
CA GLU A 107 -1.87 -6.93 -35.38
C GLU A 107 -1.74 -7.32 -33.91
N ILE A 108 -1.02 -8.41 -33.62
CA ILE A 108 -0.75 -8.85 -32.25
C ILE A 108 0.04 -7.79 -31.49
N LYS A 109 1.04 -7.17 -32.13
CA LYS A 109 1.82 -6.08 -31.53
C LYS A 109 0.93 -4.86 -31.22
N ALA A 110 0.04 -4.47 -32.13
CA ALA A 110 -0.89 -3.37 -31.90
C ALA A 110 -1.86 -3.66 -30.74
N LEU A 111 -2.34 -4.90 -30.62
CA LEU A 111 -3.18 -5.33 -29.50
C LEU A 111 -2.41 -5.35 -28.17
N ASP A 112 -1.16 -5.81 -28.17
CA ASP A 112 -0.27 -5.79 -26.99
C ASP A 112 -0.01 -4.35 -26.51
N GLU A 113 0.25 -3.43 -27.44
CA GLU A 113 0.42 -2.01 -27.13
C GLU A 113 -0.87 -1.36 -26.62
N ALA A 114 -2.02 -1.70 -27.19
CA ALA A 114 -3.33 -1.20 -26.74
C ALA A 114 -3.68 -1.69 -25.33
N ASP A 115 -3.44 -2.97 -25.03
CA ASP A 115 -3.68 -3.54 -23.71
C ASP A 115 -2.73 -2.93 -22.67
N ARG A 116 -1.45 -2.77 -23.02
CA ARG A 116 -0.49 -2.04 -22.18
C ARG A 116 -0.94 -0.62 -21.89
N LYS A 117 -1.39 0.10 -22.92
CA LYS A 117 -1.89 1.48 -22.78
C LYS A 117 -3.11 1.55 -21.87
N LYS A 118 -4.02 0.58 -21.92
CA LYS A 118 -5.18 0.50 -21.02
C LYS A 118 -4.76 0.42 -19.54
N TYR A 119 -3.77 -0.41 -19.20
CA TYR A 119 -3.25 -0.48 -17.84
C TYR A 119 -2.55 0.81 -17.42
N PHE A 120 -1.75 1.41 -18.31
CA PHE A 120 -1.11 2.70 -18.07
C PHE A 120 -2.12 3.82 -17.82
N ASP A 121 -3.10 3.99 -18.70
CA ASP A 121 -4.16 5.00 -18.57
C ASP A 121 -4.96 4.80 -17.26
N THR A 122 -5.21 3.53 -16.89
CA THR A 122 -5.87 3.21 -15.62
C THR A 122 -5.03 3.64 -14.42
N ALA A 123 -3.73 3.36 -14.44
CA ALA A 123 -2.83 3.73 -13.35
C ALA A 123 -2.67 5.25 -13.22
N VAL A 124 -2.56 5.98 -14.35
CA VAL A 124 -2.58 7.45 -14.36
C VAL A 124 -3.85 7.99 -13.72
N ARG A 125 -5.02 7.46 -14.14
CA ARG A 125 -6.31 7.89 -13.59
C ARG A 125 -6.44 7.61 -12.09
N VAL A 126 -6.00 6.43 -11.64
CA VAL A 126 -6.00 6.09 -10.21
C VAL A 126 -5.13 7.08 -9.43
N TRP A 127 -3.91 7.34 -9.91
CA TRP A 127 -3.01 8.30 -9.28
C TRP A 127 -3.62 9.69 -9.18
N GLU A 128 -4.22 10.20 -10.27
CA GLU A 128 -4.87 11.52 -10.30
C GLU A 128 -6.05 11.61 -9.34
N ASN A 129 -6.88 10.56 -9.29
CA ASN A 129 -8.00 10.50 -8.35
C ASN A 129 -7.53 10.46 -6.89
N THR A 130 -6.50 9.68 -6.58
CA THR A 130 -5.94 9.61 -5.21
C THR A 130 -5.31 10.93 -4.80
N ALA A 131 -4.60 11.62 -5.70
CA ALA A 131 -4.04 12.94 -5.42
C ALA A 131 -5.15 13.97 -5.12
N ALA A 132 -6.21 14.01 -5.93
CA ALA A 132 -7.36 14.89 -5.69
C ALA A 132 -8.08 14.55 -4.37
N LEU A 133 -8.27 13.26 -4.08
CA LEU A 133 -8.84 12.78 -2.83
C LEU A 133 -8.02 13.24 -1.62
N ILE A 134 -6.69 13.15 -1.68
CA ILE A 134 -5.80 13.64 -0.61
C ILE A 134 -6.00 15.14 -0.38
N ASP A 135 -6.04 15.94 -1.43
CA ASP A 135 -6.23 17.40 -1.32
C ASP A 135 -7.60 17.76 -0.73
N GLU A 136 -8.67 17.10 -1.16
CA GLU A 136 -10.02 17.30 -0.60
C GLU A 136 -10.09 16.85 0.88
N TYR A 137 -9.48 15.71 1.21
CA TYR A 137 -9.46 15.21 2.58
C TYR A 137 -8.69 16.15 3.51
N LYS A 138 -7.53 16.63 3.07
CA LYS A 138 -6.70 17.59 3.80
C LYS A 138 -7.41 18.92 4.02
N THR A 139 -8.11 19.43 3.01
CA THR A 139 -8.78 20.75 3.04
C THR A 139 -10.07 20.78 3.87
N GLY A 140 -10.50 19.63 4.39
CA GLY A 140 -11.59 19.56 5.36
C GLY A 140 -12.90 18.98 4.83
N ALA A 141 -12.91 18.36 3.64
CA ALA A 141 -14.10 17.64 3.14
C ALA A 141 -14.60 16.63 4.18
N SER A 142 -15.92 16.51 4.30
CA SER A 142 -16.55 15.59 5.25
C SER A 142 -16.46 14.14 4.76
N ASN A 143 -16.50 13.19 5.69
CA ASN A 143 -16.47 11.76 5.36
C ASN A 143 -17.66 11.36 4.46
N GLU A 144 -18.81 12.02 4.58
CA GLU A 144 -19.99 11.76 3.75
C GLU A 144 -19.78 12.20 2.29
N GLU A 145 -19.21 13.39 2.08
CA GLU A 145 -18.88 13.91 0.75
C GLU A 145 -17.86 13.02 0.05
N LEU A 146 -16.78 12.67 0.77
CA LEU A 146 -15.73 11.81 0.24
C LEU A 146 -16.24 10.40 -0.07
N SER A 147 -17.05 9.83 0.83
CA SER A 147 -17.66 8.50 0.63
C SER A 147 -18.60 8.46 -0.57
N LYS A 148 -19.37 9.53 -0.81
CA LYS A 148 -20.26 9.64 -1.97
C LYS A 148 -19.48 9.74 -3.28
N LYS A 149 -18.33 10.41 -3.28
CA LYS A 149 -17.54 10.69 -4.48
C LYS A 149 -16.55 9.58 -4.83
N TYR A 150 -15.84 9.06 -3.83
CA TYR A 150 -14.74 8.11 -3.99
C TYR A 150 -15.07 6.68 -3.53
N GLY A 151 -16.22 6.48 -2.89
CA GLY A 151 -16.64 5.18 -2.35
C GLY A 151 -16.34 5.04 -0.87
N LYS A 152 -16.92 4.02 -0.22
CA LYS A 152 -16.88 3.88 1.25
C LYS A 152 -15.49 3.64 1.83
N GLU A 153 -14.60 3.04 1.04
CA GLU A 153 -13.24 2.66 1.45
C GLU A 153 -12.20 3.76 1.15
N TRP A 154 -12.63 4.97 0.75
CA TRP A 154 -11.73 6.04 0.31
C TRP A 154 -10.56 6.31 1.26
N LYS A 155 -10.82 6.20 2.58
CA LYS A 155 -9.80 6.47 3.60
C LYS A 155 -8.77 5.35 3.68
N ARG A 156 -9.21 4.09 3.58
CA ARG A 156 -8.34 2.92 3.46
C ARG A 156 -7.49 3.01 2.20
N GLU A 157 -8.06 3.47 1.09
CA GLU A 157 -7.32 3.67 -0.17
C GLU A 157 -6.20 4.72 -0.05
N ILE A 158 -6.45 5.85 0.64
CA ILE A 158 -5.39 6.83 0.96
C ILE A 158 -4.28 6.12 1.75
N GLY A 159 -4.63 5.41 2.83
CA GLY A 159 -3.67 4.72 3.69
C GLY A 159 -2.80 3.72 2.93
N ILE A 160 -3.40 2.90 2.06
CA ILE A 160 -2.67 1.96 1.20
C ILE A 160 -1.71 2.73 0.29
N ALA A 161 -2.18 3.78 -0.38
CA ALA A 161 -1.38 4.52 -1.34
C ALA A 161 -0.13 5.18 -0.71
N ILE A 162 -0.23 5.61 0.55
CA ILE A 162 0.86 6.32 1.25
C ILE A 162 1.76 5.42 2.11
N ALA A 163 1.29 4.23 2.52
CA ALA A 163 2.00 3.40 3.49
C ALA A 163 2.39 2.00 2.98
N CYS A 164 1.86 1.54 1.84
CA CYS A 164 2.13 0.18 1.35
C CYS A 164 3.55 0.02 0.76
N GLU A 165 4.13 1.10 0.22
CA GLU A 165 5.48 1.10 -0.35
C GLU A 165 6.48 1.71 0.65
N ASP A 166 7.63 1.07 0.85
CA ASP A 166 8.65 1.46 1.84
C ASP A 166 9.09 2.92 1.67
N ASP A 167 9.27 3.36 0.42
CA ASP A 167 9.68 4.73 0.10
C ASP A 167 8.59 5.76 0.42
N ASN A 168 7.31 5.38 0.31
CA ASN A 168 6.21 6.27 0.66
C ASN A 168 6.02 6.32 2.17
N ALA A 169 6.09 5.17 2.84
CA ALA A 169 6.00 5.08 4.29
C ALA A 169 7.09 5.92 4.99
N ARG A 170 8.30 6.00 4.43
CA ARG A 170 9.40 6.84 4.92
C ARG A 170 9.14 8.35 4.85
N LYS A 171 8.23 8.79 3.98
CA LYS A 171 7.86 10.21 3.84
C LYS A 171 6.82 10.66 4.87
N LEU A 172 6.19 9.71 5.57
CA LEU A 172 5.13 10.02 6.53
C LEU A 172 5.73 10.60 7.81
N LYS A 173 5.04 11.59 8.37
CA LYS A 173 5.36 12.13 9.69
C LYS A 173 5.05 11.09 10.77
N TYR A 174 3.94 10.37 10.59
CA TYR A 174 3.48 9.33 11.50
C TYR A 174 3.32 8.00 10.73
N PRO A 175 4.42 7.30 10.44
CA PRO A 175 4.38 5.99 9.78
C PRO A 175 3.76 4.90 10.66
N ILE A 176 3.41 3.76 10.07
CA ILE A 176 2.90 2.60 10.83
C ILE A 176 4.04 2.02 11.69
N LYS A 177 3.74 1.72 12.96
CA LYS A 177 4.66 1.07 13.89
C LYS A 177 3.97 -0.11 14.58
N LEU A 178 4.15 -1.30 14.00
CA LEU A 178 3.59 -2.56 14.44
C LEU A 178 4.69 -3.46 15.01
N THR A 179 4.47 -4.03 16.19
CA THR A 179 5.45 -4.89 16.85
C THR A 179 4.81 -6.14 17.44
N LYS A 180 5.56 -7.23 17.50
CA LYS A 180 5.19 -8.44 18.26
C LYS A 180 5.77 -8.44 19.68
N ASN A 181 6.57 -7.43 20.03
CA ASN A 181 7.11 -7.27 21.38
C ASN A 181 6.05 -6.66 22.30
N ARG A 182 5.59 -7.43 23.30
CA ARG A 182 4.58 -6.99 24.26
C ARG A 182 5.05 -5.85 25.16
N ASP A 183 6.36 -5.76 25.41
CA ASP A 183 6.97 -4.75 26.28
C ASP A 183 7.41 -3.49 25.52
N ALA A 184 7.14 -3.41 24.21
CA ALA A 184 7.48 -2.24 23.41
C ALA A 184 6.48 -1.10 23.70
N HIS A 185 6.97 0.09 23.99
CA HIS A 185 6.16 1.26 24.34
C HIS A 185 6.79 2.52 23.78
N GLY A 186 5.99 3.58 23.62
CA GLY A 186 6.47 4.88 23.15
C GLY A 186 6.73 4.89 21.65
N TYR A 187 5.92 5.64 20.91
CA TYR A 187 5.92 5.69 19.46
C TYR A 187 7.32 6.00 18.91
N ASP A 188 7.96 7.04 19.43
CA ASP A 188 9.27 7.51 18.96
C ASP A 188 10.43 6.58 19.31
N SER A 189 10.23 5.60 20.19
CA SER A 189 11.25 4.60 20.52
C SER A 189 11.39 3.50 19.46
N LEU A 190 10.38 3.36 18.60
CA LEU A 190 10.26 2.30 17.61
C LEU A 190 10.56 2.77 16.18
N TYR A 191 10.93 1.81 15.33
CA TYR A 191 11.22 2.00 13.91
C TYR A 191 9.94 1.87 13.06
N ILE A 192 10.04 2.24 11.78
CA ILE A 192 8.95 2.10 10.81
C ILE A 192 8.69 0.61 10.54
N SER A 193 7.42 0.22 10.49
CA SER A 193 6.99 -1.06 9.93
C SER A 193 6.77 -0.94 8.43
N TYR A 194 7.46 -1.78 7.68
CA TYR A 194 7.34 -1.91 6.23
C TYR A 194 6.39 -3.05 5.88
N SER A 195 5.56 -2.83 4.86
CA SER A 195 4.67 -3.87 4.33
C SER A 195 5.52 -4.86 3.52
N CYS A 196 5.34 -6.15 3.76
CA CYS A 196 5.96 -7.21 2.99
C CYS A 196 4.95 -7.64 1.91
N GLN A 197 5.26 -7.39 0.63
CA GLN A 197 4.47 -7.84 -0.52
C GLN A 197 5.04 -9.13 -1.12
#